data_AF-R9WIN6-F1
#
_entry.id   AF-R9WIN6-F1
#
_cell.length_a   1.000
_cell.length_b   1.000
_cell.length_c   1.000
_cell.angle_alpha   90.00
_cell.angle_beta   90.00
_cell.angle_gamma   90.00
#
_symmetry.space_group_name_H-M   'P 1'
#
loop_
_entity.id
_entity.type
_entity.pdbx_description
1 polymer ?
#
loop_
_entity_poly.entity_id
_entity_poly.type
_entity_poly.pdbx_seq_one_letter_code
_entity_poly.pdbx_strand_id
1 'polypeptide(L)' 'MEGKNDIVAPIFKTKNSIVNKEEFIPRPATKLQVDNIELTIFKGSNLSLAADIAKVVIRYAH' A
#
# COMPACT_ATOMS: atom_id res chain seq x y z
N MET A 1 52.62 -11.44 19.87
CA MET A 1 52.11 -10.24 19.17
C MET A 1 50.59 -10.31 19.28
N GLU A 2 50.02 -9.67 20.30
CA GLU A 2 48.56 -9.70 20.53
C GLU A 2 47.90 -8.65 19.64
N GLY A 3 47.25 -9.11 18.57
CA GLY A 3 46.44 -8.25 17.70
C GLY A 3 45.16 -7.86 18.44
N LYS A 4 45.14 -6.66 19.02
CA LYS A 4 43.90 -6.06 19.52
C LYS A 4 43.07 -5.65 18.31
N ASN A 5 42.08 -6.48 17.96
CA ASN A 5 41.09 -6.12 16.97
C ASN A 5 40.07 -5.19 17.64
N ASP A 6 40.19 -3.89 17.41
CA ASP A 6 39.20 -2.91 17.84
C ASP A 6 37.86 -3.21 17.15
N ILE A 7 36.89 -3.67 17.93
CA ILE A 7 35.53 -3.93 17.45
C ILE A 7 34.86 -2.56 17.24
N VAL A 8 34.90 -2.07 16.01
CA VAL A 8 34.17 -0.86 15.61
C VAL A 8 32.69 -1.22 15.47
N ALA A 9 31.87 -0.77 16.42
CA ALA A 9 30.43 -0.89 16.31
C ALA A 9 29.92 -0.05 15.12
N PRO A 10 29.12 -0.62 14.20
CA PRO A 10 28.61 0.13 13.07
C PRO A 10 27.63 1.21 13.54
N ILE A 11 27.91 2.46 13.19
CA ILE A 11 27.06 3.61 13.49
C ILE A 11 26.02 3.72 12.36
N PHE A 12 24.82 3.22 12.60
CA PHE A 12 23.71 3.37 11.66
C PHE A 12 23.15 4.80 11.76
N LYS A 13 23.50 5.64 10.79
CA LYS A 13 22.83 6.94 10.63
C LYS A 13 21.44 6.71 10.04
N THR A 14 20.40 6.95 10.83
CA THR A 14 19.04 7.08 10.30
C THR A 14 19.04 8.31 9.40
N LYS A 15 19.04 8.08 8.07
CA LYS A 15 18.60 9.14 7.16
C LYS A 15 17.16 9.42 7.53
N ASN A 16 16.84 10.65 7.89
CA ASN A 16 15.47 11.12 7.92
C ASN A 16 14.98 11.03 6.48
N SER A 17 14.47 9.87 6.11
CA SER A 17 13.68 9.71 4.92
C SER A 17 12.45 10.55 5.20
N ILE A 18 12.51 11.82 4.82
CA ILE A 18 11.34 12.53 4.36
C ILE A 18 10.96 11.73 3.12
N VAL A 19 10.27 10.61 3.33
CA VAL A 19 9.39 10.07 2.32
C VAL A 19 8.48 11.24 2.08
N ASN A 20 8.75 12.01 1.02
CA ASN A 20 7.71 12.75 0.34
C ASN A 20 6.72 11.67 -0.07
N LYS A 21 5.88 11.25 0.88
CA LYS A 21 4.62 10.60 0.59
C LYS A 21 3.92 11.71 -0.16
N GLU A 22 4.02 11.68 -1.49
CA GLU A 22 3.08 12.41 -2.33
C GLU A 22 1.74 12.21 -1.65
N GLU A 23 1.18 13.33 -1.22
CA GLU A 23 -0.05 13.34 -0.46
C GLU A 23 -1.03 12.46 -1.24
N PHE A 24 -1.49 11.37 -0.62
CA PHE A 24 -2.32 10.41 -1.33
C PHE A 24 -3.63 11.12 -1.64
N ILE A 25 -3.75 11.64 -2.86
CA ILE A 25 -4.98 12.25 -3.35
C ILE A 25 -5.83 11.09 -3.88
N PRO A 26 -6.89 10.66 -3.16
CA PRO A 26 -7.76 9.62 -3.63
C PRO A 26 -8.43 10.09 -4.92
N ARG A 27 -8.16 9.38 -6.03
CA ARG A 27 -8.80 9.63 -7.33
C ARG A 27 -9.70 8.44 -7.65
N PRO A 28 -11.01 8.50 -7.34
CA PRO A 28 -11.94 7.44 -7.70
C PRO A 28 -11.89 7.19 -9.21
N ALA A 29 -11.75 5.94 -9.60
CA ALA A 29 -11.78 5.50 -10.99
C ALA A 29 -13.16 4.97 -11.35
N THR A 30 -13.78 4.20 -10.47
CA THR A 30 -15.15 3.72 -10.63
C THR A 30 -15.82 3.49 -9.27
N LYS A 31 -17.15 3.53 -9.28
CA LYS A 31 -18.01 3.23 -8.15
C LYS A 31 -19.02 2.18 -8.57
N LEU A 32 -19.20 1.18 -7.72
CA LEU A 32 -20.17 0.11 -7.87
C LEU A 32 -21.04 0.08 -6.62
N GLN A 33 -22.36 0.08 -6.79
CA GLN A 33 -23.30 -0.07 -5.69
C GLN A 33 -24.05 -1.38 -5.88
N VAL A 34 -24.03 -2.24 -4.86
CA VAL A 34 -24.79 -3.50 -4.80
C VAL A 34 -25.50 -3.54 -3.46
N ASP A 35 -26.82 -3.49 -3.48
CA ASP A 35 -27.69 -3.34 -2.30
C ASP A 35 -27.22 -2.22 -1.36
N ASN A 36 -26.80 -2.58 -0.15
CA ASN A 36 -26.31 -1.66 0.89
C ASN A 36 -24.80 -1.44 0.86
N ILE A 37 -24.08 -1.97 -0.15
CA ILE A 37 -22.63 -1.90 -0.25
C ILE A 37 -22.23 -0.97 -1.39
N GLU A 38 -21.42 0.05 -1.08
CA GLU A 38 -20.72 0.88 -2.07
C GLU A 38 -19.24 0.46 -2.16
N LEU A 39 -18.84 -0.06 -3.31
CA LEU A 39 -17.45 -0.37 -3.64
C LEU A 39 -16.88 0.75 -4.53
N THR A 40 -15.88 1.48 -4.02
CA THR A 40 -15.12 2.46 -4.81
C THR A 40 -13.74 1.93 -5.14
N ILE A 41 -13.38 1.91 -6.43
CA ILE A 41 -12.03 1.55 -6.90
C ILE A 41 -11.29 2.84 -7.26
N PHE A 42 -10.07 3.01 -6.75
CA PHE A 42 -9.24 4.19 -6.97
C PHE A 42 -8.22 3.98 -8.09
N LYS A 43 -7.77 5.09 -8.69
CA LYS A 43 -6.72 5.08 -9.69
C LYS A 43 -5.42 4.55 -9.08
N GLY A 44 -4.76 3.64 -9.79
CA GLY A 44 -3.55 2.95 -9.33
C GLY A 44 -3.81 1.58 -8.69
N SER A 45 -5.08 1.18 -8.49
CA SER A 45 -5.41 -0.18 -8.10
C SER A 45 -5.01 -1.20 -9.16
N ASN A 46 -4.59 -2.39 -8.72
CA ASN A 46 -4.35 -3.51 -9.62
C ASN A 46 -5.65 -3.94 -10.29
N LEU A 47 -5.65 -4.00 -11.62
CA LEU A 47 -6.87 -4.23 -12.40
C LEU A 47 -7.47 -5.62 -12.14
N SER A 48 -6.64 -6.67 -12.10
CA SER A 48 -7.10 -8.05 -11.88
C SER A 48 -7.73 -8.20 -10.50
N LEU A 49 -7.06 -7.67 -9.46
CA LEU A 49 -7.58 -7.71 -8.10
C LEU A 49 -8.88 -6.91 -7.95
N ALA A 50 -8.95 -5.72 -8.54
CA ALA A 50 -10.16 -4.90 -8.52
C ALA A 50 -11.34 -5.62 -9.19
N ALA A 51 -11.10 -6.29 -10.31
CA ALA A 51 -12.12 -7.07 -11.01
C ALA A 51 -12.60 -8.27 -10.19
N ASP A 52 -11.69 -9.00 -9.55
CA ASP A 52 -12.08 -10.16 -8.74
C ASP A 52 -12.85 -9.77 -7.48
N ILE A 53 -12.45 -8.68 -6.82
CA ILE A 53 -13.22 -8.10 -5.70
C ILE A 53 -14.63 -7.69 -6.17
N ALA A 54 -14.73 -6.98 -7.30
CA ALA A 54 -16.03 -6.57 -7.83
C ALA A 54 -16.94 -7.77 -8.12
N LYS A 55 -16.41 -8.86 -8.72
CA LYS A 55 -17.18 -10.09 -8.95
C LYS A 55 -17.68 -10.72 -7.65
N VAL A 56 -16.83 -10.76 -6.62
CA VAL A 56 -17.18 -11.31 -5.30
C VAL A 56 -18.30 -10.47 -4.65
N VAL A 57 -18.17 -9.14 -4.67
CA VAL A 57 -19.20 -8.24 -4.16
C VAL A 57 -20.51 -8.45 -4.89
N ILE A 58 -20.53 -8.45 -6.23
CA ILE A 58 -21.75 -8.68 -7.02
C ILE A 58 -22.39 -10.05 -6.71
N ARG A 59 -21.58 -11.07 -6.43
CA ARG A 59 -22.09 -12.43 -6.19
C ARG A 59 -22.67 -12.62 -4.79
N TYR A 60 -22.11 -11.95 -3.80
CA TYR A 60 -22.39 -12.24 -2.38
C TYR A 60 -22.95 -11.06 -1.59
N ALA A 61 -23.02 -9.87 -2.18
CA ALA A 61 -23.83 -8.79 -1.64
C ALA A 61 -25.29 -9.09 -1.99
N HIS A 62 -26.03 -9.59 -1.00
CA HIS A 62 -27.49 -9.78 -0.97
C HIS A 62 -27.96 -9.80 0.48
#